data_AF-A0A2S2PJ19-F1
#
_entry.id   AF-A0A2S2PJ19-F1
#
_cell.length_a   1.000
_cell.length_b   1.000
_cell.length_c   1.000
_cell.angle_alpha   90.00
_cell.angle_beta   90.00
_cell.angle_gamma   90.00
#
_symmetry.space_group_name_H-M   'P 1'
#
loop_
_entity.id
_entity.type
_entity.pdbx_description
1 polymer ?
#
loop_
_entity_poly.entity_id
_entity_poly.type
_entity_poly.pdbx_seq_one_letter_code
_entity_poly.pdbx_strand_id
1 'polypeptide(L)'
;NLQYSAPSVLNVIPEYSENLTVNQFPESFLQEDESIKSFIANWSITFNIPHNAINDLLKGLKKHKCFKDFPVDSRTLLATPKQTFTKLRNVDPGTFFYF
;
A
#
# COMPACT_ATOMS: atom_id res chain seq x y z
N ASN A 1 59.10 -28.51 32.48
CA ASN A 1 57.88 -27.92 33.06
C ASN A 1 57.84 -26.45 32.70
N LEU A 2 57.01 -25.90 31.81
CA LEU A 2 55.93 -26.37 30.93
C LEU A 2 55.96 -25.36 29.77
N GLN A 3 56.06 -25.84 28.53
CA GLN A 3 56.01 -25.01 27.33
C GLN A 3 54.53 -24.82 26.97
N TYR A 4 53.97 -23.65 27.27
CA TYR A 4 52.61 -23.31 26.87
C TYR A 4 52.60 -22.95 25.38
N SER A 5 52.26 -23.93 24.54
CA SER A 5 51.84 -23.69 23.15
C SER A 5 50.32 -23.56 23.14
N ALA A 6 49.82 -22.40 22.72
CA ALA A 6 48.38 -22.15 22.56
C ALA A 6 47.86 -22.95 21.35
N PRO A 7 46.77 -23.72 21.46
CA PRO A 7 46.14 -24.33 20.30
C PRO A 7 45.29 -23.27 19.56
N SER A 8 45.76 -22.87 18.38
CA SER A 8 44.96 -22.13 17.39
C SER A 8 43.82 -23.02 16.90
N VAL A 9 42.70 -23.03 17.60
CA VAL A 9 41.45 -23.59 17.08
C VAL A 9 40.87 -22.56 16.12
N LEU A 10 41.27 -22.66 14.85
CA LEU A 10 40.57 -22.00 13.76
C LEU A 10 39.12 -22.51 13.78
N ASN A 11 38.20 -21.61 14.11
CA ASN A 11 36.76 -21.81 13.98
C ASN A 11 36.47 -22.34 12.58
N VAL A 12 36.08 -23.60 12.50
CA VAL A 12 35.38 -24.16 11.35
C VAL A 12 34.05 -23.41 11.26
N ILE A 13 34.00 -22.44 10.35
CA ILE A 13 32.73 -21.83 9.94
C ILE A 13 31.94 -22.96 9.27
N PRO A 14 30.74 -23.33 9.75
CA PRO A 14 29.88 -24.20 8.94
C PRO A 14 29.54 -23.41 7.68
N GLU A 15 29.91 -23.94 6.52
CA GLU A 15 29.33 -23.50 5.25
C GLU A 15 27.81 -23.55 5.39
N TYR A 16 27.21 -22.38 5.59
CA TYR A 16 25.78 -22.21 5.45
C TYR A 16 25.49 -22.41 3.95
N SER A 17 25.04 -23.61 3.63
CA SER A 17 24.45 -23.92 2.33
C SER A 17 23.18 -23.08 2.19
N GLU A 18 23.27 -21.91 1.57
CA GLU A 18 22.11 -21.19 1.05
C GLU A 18 21.65 -21.85 -0.26
N ASN A 19 21.08 -23.05 -0.15
CA ASN A 19 20.13 -23.52 -1.13
C ASN A 19 18.73 -23.08 -0.69
N LEU A 20 18.49 -21.76 -0.77
CA LEU A 20 17.13 -21.22 -0.87
C LEU A 20 16.57 -21.73 -2.18
N THR A 21 15.75 -22.77 -2.10
CA THR A 21 15.03 -23.37 -3.21
C THR A 21 14.22 -22.28 -3.92
N VAL A 22 14.81 -21.71 -4.96
CA VAL A 22 14.09 -20.92 -5.95
C VAL A 22 13.14 -21.90 -6.63
N ASN A 23 11.84 -21.60 -6.55
CA ASN A 23 10.71 -22.28 -7.20
C ASN A 23 10.05 -23.42 -6.40
N GLN A 24 9.15 -23.06 -5.49
CA GLN A 24 7.90 -23.80 -5.28
C GLN A 24 6.87 -22.93 -4.54
N PHE A 25 6.58 -21.74 -5.07
CA PHE A 25 5.28 -21.12 -4.80
C PHE A 25 4.30 -21.67 -5.84
N PRO A 26 3.23 -22.37 -5.43
CA PRO A 26 2.24 -22.86 -6.38
C PRO A 26 1.63 -21.66 -7.12
N GLU A 27 1.72 -21.71 -8.43
CA GLU A 27 1.28 -20.70 -9.40
C GLU A 27 -0.26 -20.46 -9.36
N SER A 28 -0.96 -21.16 -8.46
CA SER A 28 -2.39 -21.02 -8.19
C SER A 28 -2.75 -19.88 -7.21
N PHE A 29 -1.79 -19.10 -6.74
CA PHE A 29 -2.02 -17.88 -5.93
C PHE A 29 -1.84 -16.59 -6.71
N LEU A 30 -1.88 -16.64 -8.04
CA LEU A 30 -2.12 -15.45 -8.86
C LEU A 30 -3.59 -15.02 -8.68
N GLN A 31 -3.90 -14.53 -7.48
CA GLN A 31 -5.00 -13.60 -7.24
C GLN A 31 -4.86 -12.53 -8.32
N GLU A 32 -5.92 -12.30 -9.09
CA GLU A 32 -6.00 -11.17 -10.04
C GLU A 32 -5.26 -9.99 -9.43
N ASP A 33 -4.19 -9.50 -10.08
CA ASP A 33 -3.27 -8.50 -9.52
C ASP A 33 -4.09 -7.34 -8.93
N GLU A 34 -4.35 -7.42 -7.62
CA GLU A 34 -5.22 -6.50 -6.93
C GLU A 34 -4.50 -5.16 -7.02
N SER A 35 -5.10 -4.22 -7.76
CA SER A 35 -4.44 -2.94 -7.99
C SER A 35 -4.10 -2.33 -6.64
N ILE A 36 -2.92 -1.73 -6.50
CA ILE A 36 -2.51 -1.10 -5.23
C ILE A 36 -3.56 -0.08 -4.74
N LYS A 37 -4.33 0.52 -5.67
CA LYS A 37 -5.47 1.38 -5.36
C LYS A 37 -6.60 0.61 -4.67
N SER A 38 -6.97 -0.57 -5.17
CA SER A 38 -7.96 -1.48 -4.58
C SER A 38 -7.54 -1.93 -3.20
N PHE A 39 -6.28 -2.35 -3.04
CA PHE A 39 -5.72 -2.74 -1.75
C PHE A 39 -5.83 -1.61 -0.71
N ILE A 40 -5.32 -0.41 -1.04
CA ILE A 40 -5.35 0.72 -0.11
C ILE A 40 -6.79 1.13 0.22
N ALA A 41 -7.70 1.09 -0.76
CA ALA A 41 -9.11 1.36 -0.54
C ALA A 41 -9.72 0.37 0.47
N ASN A 42 -9.59 -0.93 0.21
CA ASN A 42 -10.14 -1.97 1.05
C ASN A 42 -9.52 -1.93 2.47
N TRP A 43 -8.19 -1.87 2.56
CA TRP A 43 -7.46 -1.70 3.82
C TRP A 43 -7.98 -0.50 4.61
N SER A 44 -8.15 0.66 3.96
CA SER A 44 -8.61 1.86 4.67
C SER A 44 -10.02 1.72 5.25
N ILE A 45 -10.90 1.00 4.56
CA ILE A 45 -12.27 0.70 5.02
C ILE A 45 -12.22 -0.31 6.16
N THR A 46 -11.48 -1.42 5.99
CA THR A 46 -11.37 -2.49 7.00
C THR A 46 -10.86 -1.98 8.34
N PHE A 47 -9.90 -1.06 8.33
CA PHE A 47 -9.29 -0.52 9.54
C PHE A 47 -9.86 0.84 9.96
N ASN A 48 -10.93 1.31 9.29
CA ASN A 48 -11.58 2.59 9.55
C ASN A 48 -10.57 3.76 9.63
N ILE A 49 -9.64 3.78 8.69
CA ILE A 49 -8.56 4.77 8.65
C ILE A 49 -9.18 6.15 8.33
N PRO A 50 -8.84 7.20 9.08
CA PRO A 50 -9.42 8.52 8.84
C PRO A 50 -8.93 9.12 7.51
N HIS A 51 -9.81 9.87 6.84
CA HIS A 51 -9.55 10.45 5.51
C HIS A 51 -8.28 11.31 5.45
N ASN A 52 -7.94 12.03 6.52
CA ASN A 52 -6.73 12.85 6.57
C ASN A 52 -5.45 12.00 6.45
N ALA A 53 -5.38 10.85 7.12
CA ALA A 53 -4.26 9.93 7.05
C ALA A 53 -4.12 9.30 5.66
N ILE A 54 -5.24 8.91 5.03
CA ILE A 54 -5.25 8.42 3.66
C ILE A 54 -4.77 9.52 2.69
N ASN A 55 -5.24 10.76 2.86
CA ASN A 55 -4.82 11.88 2.01
C ASN A 55 -3.31 12.14 2.11
N ASP A 56 -2.73 12.09 3.31
CA ASP A 56 -1.30 12.30 3.48
C ASP A 56 -0.47 11.13 2.92
N LEU A 57 -0.95 9.89 3.07
CA LEU A 57 -0.36 8.72 2.40
C LEU A 57 -0.37 8.88 0.87
N LEU A 58 -1.53 9.24 0.31
CA LEU A 58 -1.71 9.44 -1.13
C LEU A 58 -0.81 10.55 -1.70
N LYS A 59 -0.68 11.67 -0.97
CA LYS A 59 0.28 12.74 -1.31
C LYS A 59 1.72 12.24 -1.28
N GLY A 60 2.07 11.41 -0.30
CA GLY A 60 3.38 10.77 -0.19
C GLY A 60 3.68 9.89 -1.39
N LEU A 61 2.77 8.96 -1.70
CA LEU A 61 2.89 8.04 -2.83
C LEU A 61 3.05 8.78 -4.15
N LYS A 62 2.25 9.83 -4.39
CA LYS A 62 2.28 10.61 -5.64
C LYS A 62 3.63 11.26 -5.94
N LYS A 63 4.50 11.47 -4.94
CA LYS A 63 5.86 11.99 -5.16
C LYS A 63 6.75 10.99 -5.90
N HIS A 64 6.41 9.70 -5.89
CA HIS A 64 7.16 8.67 -6.58
C HIS A 64 6.68 8.53 -8.04
N LYS A 65 7.62 8.37 -8.97
CA LYS A 65 7.33 8.26 -10.40
C LYS A 65 6.40 7.09 -10.75
N CYS A 66 6.48 5.99 -10.00
CA CYS A 66 5.63 4.80 -10.15
C CYS A 66 4.16 5.04 -9.76
N PHE A 67 3.85 6.11 -9.01
CA PHE A 67 2.51 6.42 -8.54
C PHE A 67 2.02 7.80 -9.00
N LYS A 68 2.53 8.30 -10.13
CA LYS A 68 2.14 9.61 -10.68
C LYS A 68 0.62 9.73 -10.87
N ASP A 69 -0.03 8.62 -11.23
CA ASP A 69 -1.47 8.54 -11.52
C ASP A 69 -2.32 8.21 -10.27
N PHE A 70 -1.74 8.32 -9.07
CA PHE A 70 -2.50 8.18 -7.83
C PHE A 70 -3.36 9.43 -7.55
N PRO A 71 -4.58 9.23 -7.00
CA PRO A 71 -5.38 10.33 -6.49
C PRO A 71 -4.67 11.00 -5.31
N VAL A 72 -4.95 12.28 -5.08
CA VAL A 72 -4.47 13.02 -3.89
C VAL A 72 -5.47 12.94 -2.74
N ASP A 73 -6.73 12.70 -3.07
CA ASP A 73 -7.86 12.72 -2.15
C ASP A 73 -8.48 11.33 -2.03
N SER A 74 -8.67 10.89 -0.79
CA SER A 74 -9.26 9.60 -0.42
C SER A 74 -10.67 9.40 -0.99
N ARG A 75 -11.47 10.46 -1.15
CA ARG A 75 -12.79 10.36 -1.80
C ARG A 75 -12.70 9.91 -3.25
N THR A 76 -11.61 10.27 -3.93
CA THR A 76 -11.35 9.84 -5.31
C THR A 76 -10.89 8.39 -5.35
N LEU A 77 -10.07 7.97 -4.38
CA LEU A 77 -9.66 6.57 -4.23
C LEU A 77 -10.86 5.67 -3.92
N LEU A 78 -11.71 6.08 -2.97
CA LEU A 78 -12.86 5.32 -2.49
C LEU A 78 -14.09 5.41 -3.42
N ALA A 79 -13.92 6.03 -4.60
CA ALA A 79 -14.99 6.29 -5.56
C ALA A 79 -16.29 6.79 -4.92
N THR A 80 -16.18 7.58 -3.84
CA THR A 80 -17.35 8.06 -3.11
C THR A 80 -18.15 8.89 -4.10
N PRO A 81 -19.41 8.53 -4.41
CA PRO A 81 -20.21 9.28 -5.35
C PRO A 81 -20.17 10.74 -4.93
N LYS A 82 -19.58 11.59 -5.76
CA LYS A 82 -19.85 13.03 -5.67
C LYS A 82 -21.37 13.09 -5.79
N GLN A 83 -22.05 13.72 -4.84
CA GLN A 83 -23.46 14.01 -4.95
C GLN A 83 -23.63 15.06 -6.07
N THR A 84 -23.31 14.68 -7.31
CA THR A 84 -23.49 15.49 -8.53
C THR A 84 -24.90 15.32 -9.06
N PHE A 85 -25.81 14.74 -8.26
CA PHE A 85 -27.23 14.88 -8.51
C PHE A 85 -27.63 16.30 -8.15
N THR A 86 -27.35 17.21 -9.07
CA THR A 86 -27.96 18.53 -9.18
C THR A 86 -29.46 18.30 -9.36
N LYS A 87 -30.20 18.09 -8.26
CA LYS A 87 -31.65 18.29 -8.30
C LYS A 87 -31.87 19.78 -8.47
N LEU A 88 -31.95 20.20 -9.73
CA LEU A 88 -32.33 21.55 -10.12
C LEU A 88 -33.78 21.77 -9.64
N ARG A 89 -33.93 22.31 -8.43
CA ARG A 89 -35.24 22.79 -7.99
C ARG A 89 -35.37 24.21 -8.53
N ASN A 90 -36.23 24.38 -9.53
CA ASN A 90 -36.61 25.71 -9.98
C ASN A 90 -37.42 26.38 -8.86
N VAL A 91 -36.94 27.51 -8.34
CA VAL A 91 -37.60 28.29 -7.28
C VAL A 91 -37.69 29.73 -7.74
N ASP A 92 -38.77 30.13 -8.41
CA ASP A 92 -38.97 31.49 -8.89
C ASP A 92 -38.71 32.53 -7.76
N PRO A 93 -37.87 33.58 -7.97
CA PRO A 93 -37.25 34.04 -9.23
C PRO A 93 -35.81 33.53 -9.51
N GLY A 94 -35.38 32.40 -8.95
CA GLY A 94 -34.00 31.93 -9.08
C GLY A 94 -33.77 30.41 -8.98
N THR A 95 -32.49 30.04 -8.95
CA THR A 95 -32.05 28.65 -8.76
C THR A 95 -31.30 28.55 -7.43
N PHE A 96 -31.70 27.58 -6.60
CA PHE A 96 -31.04 27.32 -5.32
C PHE A 96 -29.98 26.21 -5.48
N PHE A 97 -28.77 26.46 -4.97
CA PHE A 97 -27.65 25.53 -4.96
C PHE A 97 -27.28 25.15 -3.51
N TYR A 98 -27.01 23.87 -3.25
CA TYR A 98 -26.50 23.37 -1.97
C TYR A 98 -25.41 22.31 -2.24
N PHE A 99 -24.35 22.29 -1.43
CA PHE A 99 -23.17 21.41 -1.57
C PHE A 99 -23.03 20.48 -0.36
#